data_AF-A0A1F4MLN0-F1
#
_entry.id   AF-A0A1F4MLN0-F1
#
_cell.length_a   1.000
_cell.length_b   1.000
_cell.length_c   1.000
_cell.angle_alpha   90.00
_cell.angle_beta   90.00
_cell.angle_gamma   90.00
#
_symmetry.space_group_name_H-M   'P 1'
#
loop_
_entity.id
_entity.type
_entity.pdbx_description
1 polymer ?
#
loop_
_entity_poly.entity_id
_entity_poly.type
_entity_poly.pdbx_seq_one_letter_code
_entity_poly.pdbx_strand_id
1 'polypeptide(L)'
;MPSNWENVKKTVKGELSDAAATTKKYFKIGKVKLDMMNSNNSLNDTFQELGIEVYNQITKEIKGDIRQNPKVKSLVEKVNQLKQFIKDEELEIDVIKKGSVPQPKTDQATSPPDVKAKRTV
;
A
#
# COMPACT_ATOMS: atom_id res chain seq x y z
N MET A 1 -23.15 26.69 -43.09
CA MET A 1 -21.94 25.97 -42.62
C MET A 1 -21.88 26.01 -41.10
N PRO A 2 -22.28 24.95 -40.38
CA PRO A 2 -22.16 24.87 -38.93
C PRO A 2 -20.94 23.98 -38.57
N SER A 3 -19.72 24.45 -38.82
CA SER A 3 -18.49 23.70 -38.53
C SER A 3 -17.71 24.29 -37.35
N ASN A 4 -17.80 25.59 -37.13
CA ASN A 4 -16.90 26.27 -36.18
C ASN A 4 -17.38 26.15 -34.72
N TRP A 5 -18.69 26.17 -34.47
CA TRP A 5 -19.25 26.06 -33.11
C TRP A 5 -19.16 24.65 -32.52
N GLU A 6 -19.39 23.62 -33.35
CA GLU A 6 -19.25 22.22 -32.92
C GLU A 6 -17.79 21.85 -32.65
N ASN A 7 -16.85 22.43 -33.39
CA ASN A 7 -15.42 22.27 -33.11
C ASN A 7 -15.01 22.91 -31.78
N VAL A 8 -15.49 24.13 -31.48
CA VAL A 8 -15.25 24.78 -30.18
C VAL A 8 -15.80 23.96 -29.02
N LYS A 9 -17.04 23.44 -29.12
CA LYS A 9 -17.60 22.56 -28.08
C LYS A 9 -16.78 21.28 -27.88
N LYS A 10 -16.30 20.66 -28.98
CA LYS A 10 -15.48 19.44 -28.89
C LYS A 10 -14.13 19.72 -28.24
N THR A 11 -13.46 20.82 -28.57
CA THR A 11 -12.19 21.21 -27.96
C THR A 11 -12.35 21.46 -26.46
N VAL A 12 -13.33 22.29 -26.06
CA VAL A 12 -13.58 22.58 -24.64
C VAL A 12 -13.97 21.32 -23.86
N LYS A 13 -14.79 20.45 -24.45
CA LYS A 13 -15.16 19.16 -23.80
C LYS A 13 -13.98 18.21 -23.69
N GLY A 14 -13.09 18.18 -24.68
CA GLY A 14 -11.83 17.43 -24.66
C GLY A 14 -10.89 17.93 -23.55
N GLU A 15 -10.67 19.24 -23.49
CA GLU A 15 -9.84 19.88 -22.45
C GLU A 15 -10.38 19.65 -21.03
N LEU A 16 -11.70 19.78 -20.83
CA LEU A 16 -12.33 19.45 -19.54
C LEU A 16 -12.17 17.97 -19.17
N SER A 17 -12.26 17.06 -20.14
CA SER A 17 -12.07 15.63 -19.92
C SER A 17 -10.62 15.31 -19.53
N ASP A 18 -9.65 15.92 -20.20
CA ASP A 18 -8.22 15.73 -19.93
C ASP A 18 -7.82 16.34 -18.58
N ALA A 19 -8.37 17.51 -18.24
CA ALA A 19 -8.19 18.11 -16.92
C ALA A 19 -8.77 17.21 -15.83
N ALA A 20 -10.00 16.69 -16.00
CA ALA A 20 -10.63 15.79 -15.03
C ALA A 20 -9.85 14.48 -14.85
N ALA A 21 -9.33 13.89 -15.94
CA ALA A 21 -8.49 12.70 -15.89
C ALA A 21 -7.17 12.97 -15.15
N THR A 22 -6.56 14.12 -15.42
CA THR A 22 -5.32 14.57 -14.78
C THR A 22 -5.52 14.82 -13.29
N THR A 23 -6.58 15.53 -12.89
CA THR A 23 -6.92 15.75 -11.48
C THR A 23 -7.16 14.43 -10.74
N LYS A 24 -7.92 13.50 -11.33
CA LYS A 24 -8.13 12.16 -10.74
C LYS A 24 -6.81 11.40 -10.55
N LYS A 25 -5.91 11.48 -11.52
CA LYS A 25 -4.58 10.85 -11.46
C LYS A 25 -3.75 11.41 -10.30
N TYR A 26 -3.64 12.74 -10.19
CA TYR A 26 -2.89 13.37 -9.10
C TYR A 26 -3.52 13.14 -7.73
N PHE A 27 -4.85 13.12 -7.65
CA PHE A 27 -5.54 12.78 -6.40
C PHE A 27 -5.22 11.37 -5.92
N LYS A 28 -5.21 10.38 -6.83
CA LYS A 28 -4.79 9.00 -6.50
C LYS A 28 -3.33 8.95 -6.04
N ILE A 29 -2.41 9.60 -6.78
CA ILE A 29 -1.00 9.70 -6.38
C ILE A 29 -0.87 10.35 -5.01
N GLY A 30 -1.64 11.40 -4.73
CA GLY A 30 -1.65 12.09 -3.44
C GLY A 30 -2.08 11.17 -2.29
N LYS A 31 -3.10 10.34 -2.49
CA LYS A 31 -3.51 9.33 -1.50
C LYS A 31 -2.40 8.32 -1.22
N VAL A 32 -1.86 7.69 -2.25
CA VAL A 32 -0.79 6.69 -2.09
C VAL A 32 0.44 7.31 -1.43
N LYS A 33 0.76 8.58 -1.72
CA LYS A 33 1.84 9.31 -1.03
C LYS A 33 1.56 9.54 0.45
N LEU A 34 0.30 9.79 0.83
CA LEU A 34 -0.08 9.93 2.23
C LEU A 34 0.06 8.59 2.96
N ASP A 35 -0.39 7.50 2.34
CA ASP A 35 -0.26 6.15 2.87
C ASP A 35 1.24 5.80 3.06
N MET A 36 2.06 6.08 2.05
CA MET A 36 3.52 5.93 2.13
C MET A 36 4.18 6.77 3.22
N MET A 37 3.68 7.97 3.48
CA MET A 37 4.17 8.78 4.60
C MET A 37 3.83 8.11 5.94
N ASN A 38 2.63 7.58 6.09
CA ASN A 38 2.21 6.85 7.30
C ASN A 38 3.02 5.56 7.49
N SER A 39 3.27 4.80 6.41
CA SER A 39 4.11 3.60 6.40
C SER A 39 5.55 3.93 6.80
N ASN A 40 6.12 5.03 6.28
CA ASN A 40 7.46 5.50 6.66
C ASN A 40 7.56 5.94 8.12
N ASN A 41 6.56 6.68 8.62
CA ASN A 41 6.53 7.08 10.03
C ASN A 41 6.47 5.84 10.93
N SER A 42 5.58 4.90 10.60
CA SER A 42 5.46 3.63 11.32
C SER A 42 6.76 2.82 11.28
N LEU A 43 7.49 2.85 10.17
CA LEU A 43 8.79 2.19 10.03
C LEU A 43 9.82 2.83 10.94
N ASN A 44 9.87 4.17 10.98
CA ASN A 44 10.76 4.91 11.87
C ASN A 44 10.47 4.61 13.35
N ASP A 45 9.20 4.64 13.75
CA ASP A 45 8.78 4.32 15.12
C ASP A 45 9.16 2.87 15.48
N THR A 46 8.94 1.92 14.56
CA THR A 46 9.32 0.52 14.77
C THR A 46 10.83 0.34 14.93
N PHE A 47 11.64 1.10 14.16
CA PHE A 47 13.10 1.10 14.34
C PHE A 47 13.53 1.71 15.67
N GLN A 48 12.87 2.77 16.13
CA GLN A 48 13.12 3.34 17.45
C GLN A 48 12.80 2.34 18.56
N GLU A 49 11.64 1.68 18.50
CA GLU A 49 11.26 0.62 19.44
C GLU A 49 12.26 -0.54 19.45
N LEU A 50 12.73 -0.96 18.26
CA LEU A 50 13.74 -2.00 18.13
C LEU A 50 15.07 -1.56 18.75
N GLY A 51 15.51 -0.34 18.48
CA GLY A 51 16.73 0.24 19.07
C GLY A 51 16.66 0.28 20.59
N ILE A 52 15.53 0.74 21.15
CA ILE A 52 15.28 0.77 22.60
C ILE A 52 15.33 -0.64 23.19
N GLU A 53 14.69 -1.62 22.55
CA GLU A 53 14.64 -3.00 23.03
C GLU A 53 16.03 -3.65 23.05
N VAL A 54 16.80 -3.47 21.97
CA VAL A 54 18.18 -3.97 21.88
C VAL A 54 19.08 -3.27 22.89
N TYR A 55 18.99 -1.94 23.00
CA TYR A 55 19.76 -1.16 23.98
C TYR A 55 19.47 -1.62 25.42
N ASN A 56 18.20 -1.84 25.75
CA ASN A 56 17.80 -2.31 27.07
C ASN A 56 18.35 -3.71 27.39
N GLN A 57 18.36 -4.61 26.42
CA GLN A 57 18.95 -5.95 26.62
C GLN A 57 20.45 -5.89 26.88
N ILE A 58 21.16 -5.04 26.13
CA ILE A 58 22.61 -4.84 26.29
C ILE A 58 22.92 -4.22 27.66
N THR A 59 22.22 -3.14 28.02
CA THR A 59 22.51 -2.38 29.25
C THR A 59 22.04 -3.06 30.53
N LYS A 60 20.99 -3.87 30.49
CA LYS A 60 20.52 -4.66 31.63
C LYS A 60 21.20 -6.02 31.74
N GLU A 61 22.22 -6.29 30.91
CA GLU A 61 22.96 -7.55 30.84
C GLU A 61 22.04 -8.79 30.76
N ILE A 62 20.94 -8.67 30.00
CA ILE A 62 20.01 -9.78 29.81
C ILE A 62 20.75 -10.87 29.02
N LYS A 63 21.04 -11.98 29.69
CA LYS A 63 21.74 -13.12 29.09
C LYS A 63 20.87 -13.78 28.03
N GLY A 64 21.46 -14.06 26.87
CA GLY A 64 20.81 -14.77 25.78
C GLY A 64 21.12 -14.15 24.42
N ASP A 65 20.71 -14.83 23.36
CA ASP A 65 20.78 -14.29 22.01
C ASP A 65 19.61 -13.31 21.78
N ILE A 66 19.94 -12.04 21.52
CA ILE A 66 18.98 -10.97 21.20
C ILE A 66 18.05 -11.36 20.05
N ARG A 67 18.55 -12.15 19.10
CA ARG A 67 17.77 -12.65 17.95
C ARG A 67 16.67 -13.61 18.36
N GLN A 68 16.77 -14.22 19.54
CA GLN A 68 15.75 -15.11 20.09
C GLN A 68 14.68 -14.38 20.90
N ASN A 69 14.89 -13.10 21.23
CA ASN A 69 13.90 -12.33 21.95
C ASN A 69 12.62 -12.18 21.08
N PRO A 70 11.44 -12.56 21.61
CA PRO A 70 10.20 -12.57 20.84
C PRO A 70 9.77 -11.16 20.39
N LYS A 71 10.04 -10.13 21.22
CA LYS A 71 9.74 -8.74 20.89
C LYS A 71 10.65 -8.23 19.77
N VAL A 72 11.95 -8.54 19.83
CA VAL A 72 12.90 -8.23 18.74
C VAL A 72 12.47 -8.89 17.43
N LYS A 73 12.10 -10.18 17.45
CA LYS A 73 11.61 -10.89 16.26
C LYS A 73 10.38 -10.22 15.65
N SER A 74 9.38 -9.89 16.49
CA SER A 74 8.15 -9.21 16.05
C SER A 74 8.44 -7.84 15.42
N LEU A 75 9.33 -7.05 16.03
CA LEU A 75 9.73 -5.75 15.49
C LEU A 75 10.46 -5.88 14.14
N VAL A 76 11.33 -6.88 13.99
CA VAL A 76 12.01 -7.16 12.71
C VAL A 76 11.02 -7.60 11.63
N GLU A 77 10.05 -8.43 11.97
CA GLU A 77 9.00 -8.85 11.05
C GLU A 77 8.15 -7.66 10.59
N LYS A 78 7.74 -6.79 11.53
CA LYS A 78 7.02 -5.55 11.24
C LYS A 78 7.83 -4.61 10.35
N VAL A 79 9.13 -4.45 10.59
CA VAL A 79 10.04 -3.69 9.70
C VAL A 79 10.01 -4.25 8.28
N ASN A 80 10.05 -5.57 8.12
CA ASN A 80 10.04 -6.20 6.79
C ASN A 80 8.69 -5.99 6.08
N GLN A 81 7.58 -6.12 6.80
CA GLN A 81 6.24 -5.86 6.28
C GLN A 81 6.09 -4.41 5.81
N LEU A 82 6.48 -3.44 6.65
CA LEU A 82 6.41 -2.02 6.32
C LEU A 82 7.30 -1.65 5.12
N LYS A 83 8.51 -2.22 5.03
CA LYS A 83 9.36 -2.05 3.84
C LYS A 83 8.70 -2.60 2.58
N GLN A 84 7.94 -3.69 2.68
CA GLN A 84 7.22 -4.24 1.54
C GLN A 84 6.05 -3.34 1.15
N PHE A 85 5.29 -2.81 2.10
CA PHE A 85 4.19 -1.88 1.82
C PHE A 85 4.70 -0.61 1.12
N ILE A 86 5.80 -0.03 1.59
CA ILE A 86 6.40 1.15 0.95
C ILE A 86 6.77 0.86 -0.52
N LYS A 87 7.36 -0.31 -0.80
CA LYS A 87 7.68 -0.72 -2.17
C LYS A 87 6.43 -0.91 -3.03
N ASP A 88 5.39 -1.52 -2.48
CA ASP A 88 4.13 -1.73 -3.18
C ASP A 88 3.44 -0.39 -3.50
N GLU A 89 3.46 0.58 -2.57
CA GLU A 89 2.96 1.95 -2.75
C GLU A 89 3.78 2.73 -3.81
N GLU A 90 5.11 2.56 -3.83
CA GLU A 90 5.99 3.13 -4.87
C GLU A 90 5.63 2.58 -6.25
N LEU A 91 5.45 1.26 -6.36
CA LEU A 91 5.02 0.61 -7.60
C LEU A 91 3.63 1.08 -8.04
N GLU A 92 2.69 1.25 -7.12
CA GLU A 92 1.35 1.77 -7.43
C GLU A 92 1.42 3.19 -8.01
N ILE A 93 2.22 4.08 -7.42
CA ILE A 93 2.45 5.42 -7.95
C ILE A 93 3.00 5.35 -9.38
N ASP A 94 3.97 4.48 -9.65
CA ASP A 94 4.56 4.32 -10.97
C ASP A 94 3.58 3.78 -12.01
N VAL A 95 2.71 2.85 -11.61
CA VAL A 95 1.63 2.33 -12.45
C VAL A 95 0.62 3.45 -12.77
N ILE A 96 0.20 4.22 -11.77
CA ILE A 96 -0.70 5.38 -11.97
C ILE A 96 -0.05 6.41 -12.89
N LYS A 97 1.24 6.71 -12.72
CA LYS A 97 2.02 7.63 -13.57
C LYS A 97 2.08 7.16 -15.02
N LYS A 98 2.31 5.87 -15.27
CA LYS A 98 2.39 5.27 -16.61
C LYS A 98 1.02 5.11 -17.28
N GLY A 99 -0.08 5.41 -16.60
CA GLY A 99 -1.43 5.26 -17.14
C GLY A 99 -1.84 3.78 -17.34
N SER A 100 -1.06 2.86 -16.79
CA SER A 100 -1.36 1.45 -16.78
C SER A 100 -2.37 1.19 -15.67
N VAL A 101 -3.45 0.46 -15.96
CA VAL A 101 -4.45 0.10 -14.96
C VAL A 101 -3.81 -0.93 -14.02
N PRO A 102 -3.69 -0.67 -12.70
CA PRO A 102 -3.36 -1.74 -11.76
C PRO A 102 -4.46 -2.78 -11.82
N GLN A 103 -4.10 -4.03 -12.13
CA GLN A 103 -4.98 -5.17 -11.89
C GLN A 103 -5.27 -5.22 -10.37
N PRO A 104 -6.52 -5.36 -9.94
CA PRO A 104 -6.83 -5.55 -8.53
C PRO A 104 -6.19 -6.86 -8.07
N LYS A 105 -5.42 -6.80 -6.97
CA LYS A 105 -5.06 -8.01 -6.23
C LYS A 105 -6.37 -8.61 -5.73
N THR A 106 -6.79 -9.70 -6.35
CA THR A 106 -7.91 -10.53 -5.90
C THR A 106 -7.60 -11.03 -4.51
N ASP A 107 -8.41 -10.64 -3.53
CA ASP A 107 -8.48 -11.28 -2.24
C ASP A 107 -8.75 -12.78 -2.46
N GLN A 108 -7.74 -13.62 -2.29
CA GLN A 108 -7.94 -15.05 -2.04
C GLN A 108 -8.50 -15.20 -0.63
N ALA A 109 -9.80 -14.97 -0.49
CA ALA A 109 -10.60 -15.57 0.57
C ALA A 109 -10.88 -17.02 0.16
N THR A 110 -10.02 -17.90 0.67
CA THR A 110 -10.28 -19.30 1.04
C THR A 110 -11.70 -19.81 0.80
N SER A 111 -11.83 -20.77 -0.12
CA SER A 111 -12.96 -21.69 -0.19
C SER A 111 -13.13 -22.43 1.15
N PRO A 112 -14.34 -22.54 1.71
CA PRO A 112 -14.61 -23.54 2.74
C PRO A 112 -14.75 -24.94 2.09
N PRO A 113 -14.25 -26.00 2.75
CA PRO A 113 -14.28 -27.36 2.22
C PRO A 113 -15.68 -27.97 2.27
N ASP A 114 -15.97 -28.75 1.23
CA ASP A 114 -17.07 -29.69 1.08
C ASP A 114 -17.16 -30.66 2.27
N VAL A 115 -18.19 -30.52 3.13
CA VAL A 115 -18.72 -31.65 3.92
C VAL A 115 -20.19 -31.40 4.27
N LYS A 116 -21.11 -32.13 3.63
CA LYS A 116 -22.08 -33.01 4.34
C LYS A 116 -22.99 -33.75 3.37
N ALA A 117 -22.72 -35.04 3.28
CA ALA A 117 -23.73 -36.05 3.02
C ALA A 117 -24.87 -35.96 4.06
N LYS A 118 -26.13 -35.98 3.61
CA LYS A 118 -27.12 -37.00 3.98
C LYS A 118 -28.45 -36.78 3.25
N ARG A 119 -28.82 -37.81 2.47
CA ARG A 119 -30.17 -38.14 2.01
C ARG A 119 -31.07 -38.46 3.22
N THR A 120 -32.26 -37.85 3.24
CA THR A 120 -33.56 -38.28 3.81
C THR A 120 -34.47 -37.05 3.67
N VAL A 121 -35.64 -37.10 3.02
CA VAL A 121 -36.84 -37.90 3.33
C VAL A 121 -37.51 -38.36 2.03
#